data_AF-W4P9K1-F1
#
_entry.id   AF-W4P9K1-F1
#
_cell.length_a   1.000
_cell.length_b   1.000
_cell.length_c   1.000
_cell.angle_alpha   90.00
_cell.angle_beta   90.00
_cell.angle_gamma   90.00
#
_symmetry.space_group_name_H-M   'P 1'
#
loop_
_entity.id
_entity.type
_entity.pdbx_description
1 polymer ?
#
loop_
_entity_poly.entity_id
_entity_poly.type
_entity_poly.pdbx_seq_one_letter_code
_entity_poly.pdbx_strand_id
1 'polypeptide(L)'
;MYAESLSRNNSVFEGFISDSIQNEIIKKYSTSFLEDEFSKIFKDCLKDERKLKKADKLYNLITSLGELFHRILVSNCSERRVFSVALTTRPDYELKEILDMGIQLGYLHESTIGNKLGGGRNKLYVLSRLLAPHFKLDPTSFAGYQFMSSDDLKVALYSTKKFLNIFSKKLIDEEKVIQKELDFEIDE
;
A
#
# COMPACT_ATOMS: atom_id res chain seq x y z
N MET A 1 4.93 -8.95 -22.95
CA MET A 1 5.52 -7.71 -23.52
C MET A 1 5.90 -7.89 -24.98
N TYR A 2 6.79 -8.82 -25.32
CA TYR A 2 7.19 -9.07 -26.71
C TYR A 2 6.01 -9.33 -27.68
N ALA A 3 5.09 -10.23 -27.31
CA ALA A 3 3.93 -10.54 -28.14
C ALA A 3 3.03 -9.31 -28.41
N GLU A 4 2.82 -8.45 -27.40
CA GLU A 4 2.05 -7.21 -27.55
C GLU A 4 2.76 -6.23 -28.49
N SER A 5 4.10 -6.13 -28.38
CA SER A 5 4.92 -5.31 -29.29
C SER A 5 4.77 -5.74 -30.74
N LEU A 6 4.83 -7.06 -31.00
CA LEU A 6 4.60 -7.59 -32.35
C LEU A 6 3.16 -7.34 -32.83
N SER A 7 2.17 -7.48 -31.95
CA SER A 7 0.76 -7.23 -32.32
C SER A 7 0.52 -5.78 -32.73
N ARG A 8 1.18 -4.81 -32.10
CA ARG A 8 1.01 -3.38 -32.39
C ARG A 8 1.85 -2.90 -33.57
N ASN A 9 2.97 -3.57 -33.84
CA ASN A 9 3.92 -3.18 -34.89
C ASN A 9 3.84 -4.12 -36.11
N ASN A 10 2.66 -4.68 -36.44
CA ASN A 10 2.47 -5.55 -37.61
C ASN A 10 3.48 -6.71 -37.72
N SER A 11 3.79 -7.35 -36.59
CA SER A 11 4.80 -8.42 -36.45
C SER A 11 6.24 -8.02 -36.77
N VAL A 12 6.54 -6.73 -36.83
CA VAL A 12 7.90 -6.20 -36.94
C VAL A 12 8.42 -5.86 -35.56
N PHE A 13 9.60 -6.37 -35.20
CA PHE A 13 10.28 -6.02 -33.96
C PHE A 13 11.30 -4.91 -34.21
N GLU A 14 11.15 -3.79 -33.51
CA GLU A 14 11.96 -2.58 -33.69
C GLU A 14 13.28 -2.59 -32.90
N GLY A 15 13.68 -3.74 -32.33
CA GLY A 15 14.89 -3.89 -31.53
C GLY A 15 14.74 -3.53 -30.04
N PHE A 16 13.67 -2.84 -29.67
CA PHE A 16 13.30 -2.55 -28.28
C PHE A 16 11.78 -2.61 -28.09
N ILE A 17 11.33 -2.67 -26.83
CA ILE A 17 9.90 -2.60 -26.47
C ILE A 17 9.64 -1.20 -25.95
N SER A 18 8.67 -0.48 -26.52
CA SER A 18 8.36 0.88 -26.10
C SER A 18 7.93 0.96 -24.63
N ASP A 19 8.31 2.05 -23.94
CA ASP A 19 7.97 2.28 -22.53
C ASP A 19 6.46 2.25 -22.29
N SER A 20 5.66 2.71 -23.26
CA SER A 20 4.20 2.64 -23.19
C SER A 20 3.69 1.21 -23.08
N ILE A 21 4.23 0.28 -23.88
CA ILE A 21 3.82 -1.13 -23.87
C ILE A 21 4.30 -1.80 -22.58
N GLN A 22 5.52 -1.49 -22.13
CA GLN A 22 6.04 -2.00 -20.86
C GLN A 22 5.14 -1.56 -19.69
N ASN A 23 4.87 -0.25 -19.58
CA ASN A 23 4.05 0.33 -18.53
C ASN A 23 2.63 -0.23 -18.52
N GLU A 24 2.01 -0.38 -19.70
CA GLU A 24 0.66 -0.93 -19.81
C GLU A 24 0.61 -2.38 -19.30
N ILE A 25 1.57 -3.21 -19.69
CA ILE A 25 1.60 -4.63 -19.30
C ILE A 25 1.90 -4.78 -17.81
N ILE A 26 2.84 -4.01 -17.28
CA ILE A 26 3.17 -4.01 -15.85
C ILE A 26 1.94 -3.59 -15.03
N LYS A 27 1.24 -2.53 -15.45
CA LYS A 27 0.02 -2.07 -14.78
C LYS A 27 -1.10 -3.11 -14.86
N LYS A 28 -1.27 -3.74 -16.02
CA LYS A 28 -2.26 -4.81 -16.22
C LYS A 28 -1.97 -6.01 -15.31
N TYR A 29 -0.71 -6.44 -15.22
CA TYR A 29 -0.29 -7.51 -14.33
C TYR A 29 -0.53 -7.16 -12.86
N SER A 30 -0.13 -5.96 -12.43
CA SER A 30 -0.34 -5.47 -11.06
C SER A 30 -1.83 -5.40 -10.68
N THR A 31 -2.67 -4.95 -11.60
CA THR A 31 -4.13 -4.85 -11.40
C THR A 31 -4.77 -6.24 -11.36
N SER A 32 -4.38 -7.14 -12.27
CA SER A 32 -4.82 -8.54 -12.28
C SER A 32 -4.41 -9.27 -10.99
N PHE A 33 -3.21 -9.02 -10.47
CA PHE A 33 -2.77 -9.58 -9.18
C PHE A 33 -3.69 -9.17 -8.03
N LEU A 34 -4.24 -7.96 -8.04
CA LEU A 34 -5.22 -7.51 -7.04
C LEU A 34 -6.65 -7.98 -7.35
N GLU A 35 -7.10 -7.95 -8.61
CA GLU A 35 -8.51 -8.17 -8.95
C GLU A 35 -8.84 -9.66 -9.16
N ASP A 36 -7.98 -10.40 -9.85
CA ASP A 36 -8.25 -11.77 -10.26
C ASP A 36 -8.12 -12.75 -9.09
N GLU A 37 -7.14 -12.55 -8.22
CA GLU A 37 -6.95 -13.37 -7.03
C GLU A 37 -8.09 -13.15 -6.03
N PHE A 38 -8.51 -11.90 -5.79
CA PHE A 38 -9.71 -11.64 -5.00
C PHE A 38 -10.97 -12.20 -5.67
N SER A 39 -11.12 -12.08 -6.98
CA SER A 39 -12.25 -12.66 -7.71
C SER A 39 -12.34 -14.18 -7.55
N LYS A 40 -11.20 -14.89 -7.57
CA LYS A 40 -11.15 -16.34 -7.28
C LYS A 40 -11.56 -16.62 -5.83
N ILE A 41 -10.97 -15.90 -4.87
CA ILE A 41 -11.30 -16.03 -3.45
C ILE A 41 -12.80 -15.79 -3.22
N PHE A 42 -13.37 -14.73 -3.81
CA PHE A 42 -14.79 -14.42 -3.69
C PHE A 42 -15.66 -15.53 -4.26
N LYS A 43 -15.34 -16.06 -5.45
CA LYS A 43 -16.06 -17.19 -6.08
C LYS A 43 -16.04 -18.44 -5.20
N ASP A 44 -14.89 -18.78 -4.62
CA ASP A 44 -14.76 -19.95 -3.74
C ASP A 44 -15.45 -19.74 -2.38
N CYS A 45 -15.58 -18.49 -1.95
CA CYS A 45 -16.19 -18.09 -0.69
C CYS A 45 -17.70 -17.79 -0.79
N LEU A 46 -18.33 -17.86 -1.98
CA LEU A 46 -19.76 -17.56 -2.16
C LEU A 46 -20.69 -18.40 -1.26
N LYS A 47 -20.22 -19.55 -0.79
CA LYS A 47 -20.98 -20.44 0.10
C LYS A 47 -20.74 -20.18 1.60
N ASP A 48 -19.77 -19.33 1.94
CA ASP A 48 -19.36 -19.03 3.32
C ASP A 48 -19.29 -17.51 3.55
N GLU A 49 -20.37 -16.96 4.11
CA GLU A 49 -20.50 -15.53 4.40
C GLU A 49 -19.35 -14.99 5.28
N ARG A 50 -18.79 -15.81 6.17
CA ARG A 50 -17.68 -15.38 7.04
C ARG A 50 -16.41 -15.20 6.23
N LYS A 51 -16.11 -16.11 5.30
CA LYS A 51 -14.95 -15.98 4.42
C LYS A 51 -15.10 -14.81 3.46
N LEU A 52 -16.30 -14.58 2.93
CA LEU A 52 -16.61 -13.43 2.09
C LEU A 52 -16.29 -12.11 2.80
N LYS A 53 -16.79 -11.95 4.04
CA LYS A 53 -16.51 -10.75 4.86
C LYS A 53 -15.02 -10.55 5.17
N LYS A 54 -14.24 -11.62 5.27
CA LYS A 54 -12.78 -11.52 5.49
C LYS A 54 -12.07 -11.07 4.20
N ALA A 55 -12.45 -11.62 3.06
CA ALA A 55 -11.94 -11.19 1.77
C ALA A 55 -12.25 -9.71 1.51
N ASP A 56 -13.47 -9.25 1.79
CA ASP A 56 -13.83 -7.83 1.69
C ASP A 56 -12.94 -6.93 2.57
N LYS A 57 -12.71 -7.35 3.82
CA LYS A 57 -11.84 -6.61 4.76
C LYS A 57 -10.39 -6.56 4.29
N LEU A 58 -9.87 -7.67 3.76
CA LEU A 58 -8.53 -7.69 3.21
C LEU A 58 -8.43 -6.78 1.97
N TYR A 59 -9.40 -6.83 1.07
CA TYR A 59 -9.44 -5.95 -0.10
C TYR A 59 -9.43 -4.47 0.31
N ASN A 60 -10.27 -4.11 1.29
CA ASN A 60 -10.32 -2.76 1.85
C ASN A 60 -8.98 -2.37 2.49
N LEU A 61 -8.35 -3.27 3.24
CA LEU A 61 -7.04 -3.04 3.86
C LEU A 61 -5.97 -2.72 2.82
N ILE A 62 -5.84 -3.58 1.80
CA ILE A 62 -4.82 -3.43 0.75
C ILE A 62 -5.06 -2.14 -0.06
N THR A 63 -6.31 -1.87 -0.42
CA THR A 63 -6.70 -0.65 -1.13
C THR A 63 -6.41 0.60 -0.30
N SER A 64 -6.77 0.58 0.99
CA SER A 64 -6.53 1.68 1.92
C SER A 64 -5.05 2.00 2.09
N LEU A 65 -4.20 0.97 2.22
CA LEU A 65 -2.76 1.14 2.33
C LEU A 65 -2.16 1.68 1.03
N GLY A 66 -2.53 1.11 -0.12
CA GLY A 66 -2.07 1.57 -1.42
C GLY A 66 -2.44 3.04 -1.69
N GLU A 67 -3.68 3.42 -1.42
CA GLU A 67 -4.12 4.82 -1.56
C GLU A 67 -3.43 5.76 -0.56
N LEU A 68 -3.22 5.33 0.69
CA LEU A 68 -2.49 6.12 1.67
C LEU A 68 -1.06 6.39 1.21
N PHE A 69 -0.35 5.35 0.78
CA PHE A 69 1.03 5.48 0.30
C PHE A 69 1.12 6.35 -0.95
N HIS A 70 0.13 6.29 -1.84
CA HIS A 70 0.09 7.17 -3.00
C HIS A 70 -0.09 8.63 -2.57
N ARG A 71 -0.96 8.89 -1.58
CA ARG A 71 -1.12 10.25 -1.02
C ARG A 71 0.15 10.78 -0.39
N ILE A 72 0.87 9.95 0.37
CA ILE A 72 2.17 10.31 0.95
C ILE A 72 3.20 10.56 -0.17
N LEU A 73 3.16 9.78 -1.25
CA LEU A 73 4.09 9.94 -2.37
C LEU A 73 3.94 11.31 -3.06
N VAL A 74 2.71 11.80 -3.20
CA VAL A 74 2.39 13.07 -3.87
C VAL A 74 2.23 14.26 -2.90
N SER A 75 2.45 14.06 -1.60
CA SER A 75 2.41 15.13 -0.60
C SER A 75 3.74 15.89 -0.51
N ASN A 76 3.82 16.86 0.42
CA ASN A 76 5.06 17.59 0.66
C ASN A 76 5.95 16.96 1.74
N CYS A 77 5.56 15.85 2.35
CA CYS A 77 6.31 15.15 3.40
C CYS A 77 7.77 14.88 2.99
N SER A 78 8.70 14.87 3.95
CA SER A 78 10.12 14.60 3.65
C SER A 78 10.35 13.14 3.22
N GLU A 79 9.65 12.19 3.85
CA GLU A 79 9.66 10.77 3.47
C GLU A 79 8.41 10.42 2.64
N ARG A 80 8.51 10.52 1.31
CA ARG A 80 7.38 10.28 0.39
C ARG A 80 7.26 8.83 -0.09
N ARG A 81 8.38 8.12 -0.13
CA ARG A 81 8.47 6.72 -0.59
C ARG A 81 8.11 5.76 0.54
N VAL A 82 6.83 5.61 0.84
CA VAL A 82 6.35 4.73 1.93
C VAL A 82 5.67 3.50 1.35
N PHE A 83 6.03 2.32 1.85
CA PHE A 83 5.45 1.03 1.45
C PHE A 83 5.03 0.16 2.64
N SER A 84 5.16 0.68 3.85
CA SER A 84 5.04 -0.14 5.03
C SER A 84 4.39 0.60 6.19
N VAL A 85 3.72 -0.17 7.04
CA VAL A 85 3.10 0.32 8.26
C VAL A 85 3.77 -0.33 9.47
N ALA A 86 4.27 0.49 10.39
CA ALA A 86 4.79 0.06 11.68
C ALA A 86 3.71 0.24 12.76
N LEU A 87 3.26 -0.88 13.33
CA LEU A 87 2.25 -0.85 14.39
C LEU A 87 2.87 -0.44 15.73
N THR A 88 2.30 0.56 16.37
CA THR A 88 2.71 1.03 17.72
C THR A 88 2.01 0.29 18.84
N THR A 89 0.88 -0.36 18.56
CA THR A 89 0.11 -1.18 19.51
C THR A 89 -0.15 -2.56 18.91
N ARG A 90 -0.47 -3.53 19.76
CA ARG A 90 -0.74 -4.91 19.33
C ARG A 90 -2.10 -5.00 18.61
N PRO A 91 -2.20 -5.67 17.46
CA PRO A 91 -3.46 -5.87 16.77
C PRO A 91 -4.37 -6.80 17.57
N ASP A 92 -5.67 -6.52 17.53
CA ASP A 92 -6.69 -7.43 18.04
C ASP A 92 -6.83 -8.66 17.14
N TYR A 93 -7.68 -9.61 17.55
CA TYR A 93 -7.84 -10.87 16.84
C TYR A 93 -8.27 -10.69 15.38
N GLU A 94 -9.19 -9.77 15.14
CA GLU A 94 -9.76 -9.54 13.81
C GLU A 94 -8.73 -8.90 12.87
N LEU A 95 -8.06 -7.82 13.31
CA LEU A 95 -7.03 -7.18 12.50
C LEU A 95 -5.87 -8.15 12.25
N LYS A 96 -5.45 -8.91 13.26
CA LYS A 96 -4.40 -9.91 13.11
C LYS A 96 -4.79 -10.97 12.08
N GLU A 97 -6.01 -11.50 12.14
CA GLU A 97 -6.48 -12.51 11.20
C GLU A 97 -6.45 -12.02 9.74
N ILE A 98 -6.87 -10.77 9.49
CA ILE A 98 -6.81 -10.18 8.15
C ILE A 98 -5.37 -9.93 7.70
N LEU A 99 -4.50 -9.45 8.59
CA LEU A 99 -3.06 -9.26 8.28
C LEU A 99 -2.39 -10.59 7.93
N ASP A 100 -2.64 -11.64 8.72
CA ASP A 100 -2.12 -12.98 8.50
C ASP A 100 -2.61 -13.54 7.15
N MET A 101 -3.88 -13.31 6.79
CA MET A 101 -4.41 -13.66 5.47
C MET A 101 -3.70 -12.89 4.34
N GLY A 102 -3.46 -11.60 4.51
CA GLY A 102 -2.71 -10.78 3.55
C GLY A 102 -1.28 -11.26 3.33
N ILE A 103 -0.64 -11.80 4.38
CA ILE A 103 0.70 -12.40 4.30
C ILE A 103 0.63 -13.74 3.53
N GLN A 104 -0.32 -14.60 3.87
CA GLN A 104 -0.48 -15.91 3.21
C GLN A 104 -0.74 -15.78 1.71
N LEU A 105 -1.48 -14.75 1.29
CA LEU A 105 -1.79 -14.47 -0.11
C LEU A 105 -0.71 -13.64 -0.83
N GLY A 106 0.35 -13.22 -0.13
CA GLY A 106 1.48 -12.49 -0.71
C GLY A 106 1.23 -11.00 -0.97
N TYR A 107 0.14 -10.43 -0.44
CA TYR A 107 -0.12 -8.98 -0.51
C TYR A 107 0.68 -8.19 0.53
N LEU A 108 1.00 -8.82 1.66
CA LEU A 108 1.79 -8.24 2.73
C LEU A 108 3.01 -9.10 3.06
N HIS A 109 4.07 -8.46 3.54
CA HIS A 109 5.21 -9.13 4.13
C HIS A 109 5.41 -8.62 5.56
N GLU A 110 5.49 -9.53 6.53
CA GLU A 110 5.77 -9.19 7.93
C GLU A 110 7.28 -9.05 8.16
N SER A 111 7.66 -7.98 8.85
CA SER A 111 9.01 -7.76 9.36
C SER A 111 8.90 -7.05 10.72
N THR A 112 10.03 -6.56 11.23
CA THR A 112 10.07 -5.82 12.49
C THR A 112 11.07 -4.69 12.43
N ILE A 113 10.78 -3.58 13.12
CA ILE A 113 11.70 -2.46 13.29
C ILE A 113 12.02 -2.26 14.78
N GLY A 114 13.21 -1.72 15.07
CA GLY A 114 13.57 -1.35 16.43
C GLY A 114 12.67 -0.22 16.95
N ASN A 115 12.21 -0.33 18.19
CA ASN A 115 11.50 0.75 18.85
C ASN A 115 12.50 1.87 19.22
N LYS A 116 12.17 3.12 18.89
CA LYS A 116 12.99 4.31 19.19
C LYS A 116 13.22 4.53 20.69
N LEU A 117 12.40 3.90 21.56
CA LEU A 117 12.50 3.98 23.03
C LEU A 117 13.28 2.81 23.68
N GLY A 118 13.95 1.96 22.90
CA GLY A 118 14.86 0.93 23.44
C GLY A 118 14.21 -0.31 24.08
N GLY A 119 12.89 -0.34 24.24
CA GLY A 119 12.17 -1.41 24.97
C GLY A 119 11.61 -2.58 24.14
N GLY A 120 11.83 -2.64 22.82
CA GLY A 120 11.29 -3.72 22.00
C GLY A 120 11.34 -3.52 20.49
N ARG A 121 10.55 -4.33 19.76
CA ARG A 121 10.41 -4.27 18.30
C ARG A 121 8.95 -4.06 17.92
N ASN A 122 8.71 -3.16 16.97
CA ASN A 122 7.38 -2.96 16.39
C ASN A 122 7.20 -3.88 15.19
N LYS A 123 5.99 -4.43 15.02
CA LYS A 123 5.65 -5.20 13.83
C LYS A 123 5.53 -4.27 12.63
N LEU A 124 6.15 -4.66 11.53
CA LEU A 124 6.14 -3.94 10.27
C LEU A 124 5.43 -4.77 9.22
N TYR A 125 4.42 -4.21 8.57
CA TYR A 125 3.72 -4.83 7.46
C TYR A 125 4.05 -4.07 6.19
N VAL A 126 4.68 -4.75 5.23
CA VAL A 126 5.14 -4.16 3.97
C VAL A 126 4.19 -4.58 2.86
N LEU A 127 3.64 -3.62 2.12
CA LEU A 127 2.81 -3.89 0.95
C LEU A 127 3.65 -4.48 -0.18
N SER A 128 3.12 -5.50 -0.85
CA SER A 128 3.78 -6.14 -1.98
C SER A 128 4.12 -5.13 -3.07
N ARG A 129 5.39 -5.11 -3.51
CA ARG A 129 5.85 -4.22 -4.58
C ARG A 129 5.19 -4.53 -5.93
N LEU A 130 4.61 -5.72 -6.09
CA LEU A 130 3.81 -6.07 -7.26
C LEU A 130 2.57 -5.17 -7.41
N LEU A 131 2.10 -4.55 -6.33
CA LEU A 131 0.98 -3.62 -6.33
C LEU A 131 1.38 -2.16 -6.64
N ALA A 132 2.68 -1.85 -6.69
CA ALA A 132 3.15 -0.48 -6.91
C ALA A 132 2.61 0.15 -8.21
N PRO A 133 2.60 -0.55 -9.36
CA PRO A 133 2.04 0.00 -10.59
C PRO A 133 0.53 0.29 -10.52
N HIS A 134 -0.24 -0.56 -9.81
CA HIS A 134 -1.67 -0.37 -9.62
C HIS A 134 -1.96 0.92 -8.84
N PHE A 135 -1.27 1.12 -7.72
CA PHE A 135 -1.45 2.30 -6.86
C PHE A 135 -0.58 3.51 -7.27
N LYS A 136 0.15 3.44 -8.38
CA LYS A 136 1.08 4.49 -8.85
C LYS A 136 2.10 4.89 -7.76
N LEU A 137 2.70 3.88 -7.14
CA LEU A 137 3.76 4.06 -6.15
C LEU A 137 5.14 3.97 -6.81
N ASP A 138 6.17 4.51 -6.16
CA ASP A 138 7.56 4.38 -6.58
C ASP A 138 8.23 3.20 -5.85
N PRO A 139 8.40 2.03 -6.50
CA PRO A 139 8.96 0.83 -5.84
C PRO A 139 10.48 0.90 -5.59
N THR A 140 11.15 2.00 -5.97
CA THR A 140 12.62 2.13 -5.92
C THR A 140 13.13 2.66 -4.56
N SER A 141 14.37 2.31 -4.20
CA SER A 141 15.10 2.80 -3.01
C SER A 141 14.52 2.38 -1.64
N PHE A 142 15.14 2.89 -0.56
CA PHE A 142 14.74 2.64 0.83
C PHE A 142 13.35 3.26 1.08
N ALA A 143 12.43 2.42 1.53
CA ALA A 143 11.05 2.80 1.77
C ALA A 143 10.85 3.17 3.25
N GLY A 144 10.36 4.38 3.51
CA GLY A 144 9.91 4.80 4.83
C GLY A 144 8.75 3.95 5.34
N TYR A 145 8.44 4.10 6.62
CA TYR A 145 7.34 3.40 7.28
C TYR A 145 6.41 4.40 7.96
N GLN A 146 5.12 4.24 7.69
CA GLN A 146 4.09 4.99 8.40
C GLN A 146 3.85 4.34 9.76
N PHE A 147 4.06 5.08 10.84
CA PHE A 147 3.61 4.63 12.16
C PHE A 147 2.10 4.84 12.32
N MET A 148 1.42 3.86 12.91
CA MET A 148 0.05 4.01 13.39
C MET A 148 -0.30 2.99 14.47
N SER A 149 -1.36 3.26 15.22
CA SER A 149 -1.93 2.30 16.16
C SER A 149 -2.68 1.20 15.41
N SER A 150 -2.90 0.06 16.08
CA SER A 150 -3.76 -0.99 15.57
C SER A 150 -5.20 -0.53 15.35
N ASP A 151 -5.71 0.38 16.20
CA ASP A 151 -7.08 0.91 16.06
C ASP A 151 -7.21 1.77 14.81
N ASP A 152 -6.22 2.60 14.52
CA ASP A 152 -6.17 3.41 13.29
C ASP A 152 -6.16 2.52 12.05
N LEU A 153 -5.32 1.47 12.04
CA LEU A 153 -5.27 0.52 10.93
C LEU A 153 -6.57 -0.28 10.80
N LYS A 154 -7.24 -0.59 11.91
CA LYS A 154 -8.50 -1.35 11.89
C LYS A 154 -9.61 -0.62 11.13
N VAL A 155 -9.60 0.71 11.08
CA VAL A 155 -10.55 1.49 10.26
C VAL A 155 -10.46 1.12 8.78
N ALA A 156 -9.25 0.80 8.29
CA ALA A 156 -9.00 0.38 6.91
C ALA A 156 -9.75 -0.90 6.52
N LEU A 157 -10.09 -1.77 7.47
CA LEU A 157 -10.84 -3.00 7.20
C LEU A 157 -12.26 -2.72 6.71
N TYR A 158 -12.86 -1.61 7.14
CA TYR A 158 -14.27 -1.32 6.91
C TYR A 158 -14.52 -0.15 5.98
N SER A 159 -13.59 0.81 5.90
CA SER A 159 -13.79 1.99 5.06
C SER A 159 -12.49 2.68 4.69
N THR A 160 -12.10 2.54 3.42
CA THR A 160 -11.00 3.29 2.79
C THR A 160 -11.17 4.79 2.96
N LYS A 161 -12.37 5.32 2.68
CA LYS A 161 -12.64 6.76 2.80
C LYS A 161 -12.43 7.29 4.22
N LYS A 162 -12.94 6.60 5.24
CA LYS A 162 -12.78 7.04 6.64
C LYS A 162 -11.32 6.96 7.06
N PHE A 163 -10.64 5.87 6.72
CA PHE A 163 -9.22 5.69 6.99
C PHE A 163 -8.39 6.84 6.38
N LEU A 164 -8.53 7.10 5.08
CA LEU A 164 -7.77 8.15 4.40
C LEU A 164 -8.08 9.56 4.94
N ASN A 165 -9.30 9.83 5.39
CA ASN A 165 -9.64 11.11 6.01
C ASN A 165 -8.93 11.34 7.35
N ILE A 166 -8.71 10.29 8.14
CA ILE A 166 -7.95 10.37 9.39
C ILE A 166 -6.49 10.76 9.08
N PHE A 167 -5.88 10.09 8.10
CA PHE A 167 -4.48 10.32 7.76
C PHE A 167 -4.25 11.60 6.95
N SER A 168 -5.19 11.99 6.09
CA SER A 168 -5.06 13.27 5.35
C SER A 168 -5.00 14.46 6.31
N LYS A 169 -5.76 14.42 7.43
CA LYS A 169 -5.66 15.44 8.48
C LYS A 169 -4.28 15.44 9.15
N LYS A 170 -3.78 14.25 9.52
CA LYS A 170 -2.44 14.09 10.13
C LYS A 170 -1.33 14.62 9.21
N LEU A 171 -1.38 14.30 7.92
CA LEU A 171 -0.41 14.77 6.92
C LEU A 171 -0.43 16.30 6.80
N ILE A 172 -1.61 16.93 6.75
CA ILE A 172 -1.74 18.39 6.69
C ILE A 172 -1.17 19.04 7.96
N ASP A 173 -1.41 18.44 9.13
CA ASP A 173 -0.91 18.98 10.39
C ASP A 173 0.62 18.86 10.49
N GLU A 174 1.21 17.77 10.00
CA GLU A 174 2.67 17.61 9.87
C GLU A 174 3.28 18.66 8.91
N GLU A 175 2.65 18.91 7.75
CA GLU A 175 3.10 19.94 6.80
C GLU A 175 3.08 21.35 7.42
N LYS A 176 2.07 21.67 8.24
CA LYS A 176 1.98 22.97 8.93
C LYS A 176 3.04 23.16 10.00
N VAL A 177 3.45 22.10 10.69
CA VAL A 177 4.53 22.16 11.68
C VAL A 177 5.85 22.47 10.99
N ILE A 178 6.15 21.76 9.90
CA ILE A 178 7.37 21.98 9.10
C ILE A 178 7.41 23.40 8.54
N GLN A 179 6.29 23.90 8.00
CA GLN A 179 6.24 25.27 7.49
C GLN A 179 6.51 26.32 8.57
N LYS A 180 5.94 26.14 9.77
CA LYS A 180 6.21 27.04 10.90
C LYS A 180 7.69 27.04 11.29
N GLU A 181 8.32 25.87 11.39
CA GLU A 181 9.75 25.76 11.75
C GLU A 181 10.63 26.49 10.73
N LEU A 182 10.34 26.35 9.42
CA LEU A 182 11.04 27.06 8.36
C LEU A 182 10.82 28.58 8.40
N ASP A 183 9.60 29.03 8.72
CA ASP A 183 9.29 30.45 8.83
C ASP A 183 10.03 31.11 10.01
N PHE A 184 10.30 30.36 11.10
CA PHE A 184 11.10 30.85 12.24
C PHE A 184 12.61 30.96 11.93
N GLU A 185 13.15 30.18 11.00
CA GLU A 185 14.58 30.23 10.62
C GLU A 185 14.92 31.39 9.66
N ILE A 186 13.93 32.07 9.09
CA ILE A 186 14.12 33.17 8.13
C ILE A 186 14.12 34.56 8.82
N ASP A 187 13.66 34.62 10.07
CA ASP A 187 13.56 35.86 10.86
C ASP A 187 14.75 36.09 11.84
N GLU A 188 15.83 35.31 11.74
CA GLU A 188 17.15 35.54 12.42
C GLU A 188 18.24 35.99 11.44
#